data_AF-A0A1G2FZZ2-F1
#
_entry.id   AF-A0A1G2FZZ2-F1
#
_cell.length_a   1.000
_cell.length_b   1.000
_cell.length_c   1.000
_cell.angle_alpha   90.00
_cell.angle_beta   90.00
_cell.angle_gamma   90.00
#
_symmetry.space_group_name_H-M   'P 1'
#
loop_
_entity.id
_entity.type
_entity.pdbx_description
1 polymer ?
#
loop_
_entity_poly.entity_id
_entity_poly.type
_entity_poly.pdbx_seq_one_letter_code
_entity_poly.pdbx_strand_id
1 'polypeptide(L)'
;MTKKFIIAIVVVVLIVIGAIFFTNRDNINLPRQPLTGELTVPEYVRVFLASSVEDNERVPVLVLSAVAGGGCDSASDLETKKSLRGDTLVVDIKGYKFTKGAGGDCPAVILKSRAKVSIDPDWLKQNGDKEIIFELGGDSNKYKISYSTYKVSLAGVQATNVITNRPGYNPSETPITLEMALYPIDVAVMYLAGSVSSAKDYRPAMRDFARTKGFTPAEEIYSGLEQNEKTQFYVVLKNRPMPEPNRGESLGELPSEGVGVYLKQVVSDTDHY
;
A
#
# COMPACT_ATOMS: atom_id res chain seq x y z
N MET A 1 18.90 -60.79 32.31
CA MET A 1 19.15 -59.38 31.97
C MET A 1 18.24 -58.51 32.83
N THR A 2 18.80 -57.71 33.74
CA THR A 2 18.05 -57.02 34.80
C THR A 2 17.27 -55.83 34.23
N LYS A 3 16.07 -55.54 34.77
CA LYS A 3 15.18 -54.41 34.38
C LYS A 3 15.92 -53.07 34.15
N LYS A 4 17.00 -52.83 34.90
CA LYS A 4 17.85 -51.64 34.79
C LYS A 4 18.59 -51.52 33.44
N PHE A 5 18.95 -52.64 32.83
CA PHE A 5 19.66 -52.68 31.54
C PHE A 5 18.75 -52.31 30.36
N ILE A 6 17.48 -52.74 30.42
CA ILE A 6 16.47 -52.41 29.39
C ILE A 6 16.13 -50.92 29.44
N ILE A 7 16.00 -50.34 30.64
CA ILE A 7 15.75 -48.90 30.81
C ILE A 7 16.91 -48.07 30.24
N ALA A 8 18.15 -48.47 30.49
CA ALA A 8 19.32 -47.78 29.97
C ALA A 8 19.35 -47.77 28.42
N ILE A 9 19.04 -48.90 27.79
CA ILE A 9 18.99 -48.99 26.32
C ILE A 9 17.86 -48.12 25.76
N VAL A 10 16.66 -48.14 26.37
CA VAL A 10 15.53 -47.32 25.91
C VAL A 10 15.84 -45.83 26.03
N VAL A 11 16.48 -45.39 27.11
CA VAL A 11 16.88 -43.98 27.27
C VAL A 11 17.93 -43.57 26.23
N VAL A 12 18.93 -44.41 25.96
CA VAL A 12 19.94 -44.11 24.93
C VAL A 12 19.32 -44.06 23.53
N VAL A 13 18.41 -44.99 23.20
CA VAL A 13 17.71 -44.99 21.91
C VAL A 13 16.83 -43.74 21.77
N LEU A 14 16.13 -43.32 22.83
CA LEU A 14 15.33 -42.09 22.81
C LEU A 14 16.18 -40.83 22.70
N ILE A 15 17.37 -40.79 23.31
CA ILE A 15 18.32 -39.66 23.17
C ILE A 15 18.87 -39.61 21.75
N VAL A 16 19.24 -40.75 21.17
CA VAL A 16 19.76 -40.82 19.79
C VAL A 16 18.68 -40.44 18.77
N ILE A 17 17.45 -40.95 18.94
CA ILE A 17 16.31 -40.56 18.08
C ILE A 17 16.00 -39.07 18.27
N GLY A 18 16.01 -38.56 19.50
CA GLY A 18 15.83 -37.14 19.81
C GLY A 18 16.90 -36.25 19.18
N ALA A 19 18.17 -36.69 19.18
CA ALA A 19 19.27 -35.97 18.54
C ALA A 19 19.15 -35.96 17.01
N ILE A 20 18.75 -37.09 16.40
CA ILE A 20 18.49 -37.16 14.95
C ILE A 20 17.29 -36.29 14.56
N PHE A 21 16.25 -36.25 15.39
CA PHE A 21 15.09 -35.39 15.16
C PHE A 21 15.42 -33.91 15.34
N PHE A 22 16.32 -33.56 16.27
CA PHE A 22 16.79 -32.18 16.46
C PHE A 22 17.70 -31.73 15.30
N THR A 23 18.64 -32.56 14.84
CA THR A 23 19.51 -32.19 13.71
C THR A 23 18.79 -32.14 12.37
N ASN A 24 17.69 -32.91 12.19
CA ASN A 24 16.81 -32.77 11.03
C ASN A 24 15.78 -31.63 11.15
N ARG A 25 15.60 -31.03 12.34
CA ARG A 25 14.71 -29.87 12.53
C ARG A 25 15.37 -28.55 12.14
N ASP A 26 16.68 -28.55 11.88
CA ASP A 26 17.42 -27.39 11.39
C ASP A 26 17.27 -27.14 9.88
N ASN A 27 16.42 -27.92 9.19
CA ASN A 27 15.82 -27.49 7.91
C ASN A 27 14.72 -26.44 8.11
N ILE A 28 14.87 -25.55 9.10
CA ILE A 28 14.34 -24.21 8.97
C ILE A 28 15.15 -23.60 7.82
N ASN A 29 14.60 -23.66 6.62
CA ASN A 29 15.00 -22.80 5.52
C ASN A 29 14.75 -21.35 5.99
N LEU A 30 15.67 -20.82 6.80
CA LEU A 30 15.81 -19.39 6.95
C LEU A 30 16.05 -18.88 5.52
N PRO A 31 15.21 -17.97 4.99
CA PRO A 31 15.45 -17.42 3.67
C PRO A 31 16.91 -16.96 3.65
N ARG A 32 17.70 -17.47 2.69
CA ARG A 32 19.13 -17.18 2.59
C ARG A 32 19.27 -15.67 2.67
N GLN A 33 19.93 -15.17 3.72
CA GLN A 33 20.15 -13.74 3.85
C GLN A 33 20.86 -13.26 2.58
N PRO A 34 20.34 -12.22 1.92
CA PRO A 34 20.93 -11.73 0.69
C PRO A 34 22.38 -11.30 0.91
N LEU A 35 23.24 -11.60 -0.06
CA LEU A 35 24.63 -11.20 -0.03
C LEU A 35 24.73 -9.69 -0.31
N THR A 36 25.62 -9.01 0.41
CA THR A 36 25.84 -7.56 0.24
C THR A 36 26.27 -7.24 -1.19
N GLY A 37 25.58 -6.28 -1.82
CA GLY A 37 25.88 -5.76 -3.16
C GLY A 37 25.22 -6.53 -4.31
N GLU A 38 24.67 -7.73 -4.06
CA GLU A 38 23.98 -8.51 -5.08
C GLU A 38 22.52 -8.07 -5.26
N LEU A 39 22.03 -8.21 -6.49
CA LEU A 39 20.63 -8.02 -6.80
C LEU A 39 19.83 -9.18 -6.18
N THR A 40 19.00 -8.84 -5.21
CA THR A 40 18.14 -9.77 -4.48
C THR A 40 16.73 -9.70 -5.05
N VAL A 41 16.25 -10.83 -5.58
CA VAL A 41 14.85 -10.98 -5.98
C VAL A 41 14.02 -11.30 -4.74
N PRO A 42 13.03 -10.48 -4.35
CA PRO A 42 12.19 -10.77 -3.20
C PRO A 42 11.30 -11.99 -3.48
N GLU A 43 11.05 -12.78 -2.45
CA GLU A 43 10.07 -13.88 -2.53
C GLU A 43 8.64 -13.32 -2.63
N TYR A 44 8.34 -12.22 -1.92
CA TYR A 44 7.03 -11.57 -1.94
C TYR A 44 7.14 -10.07 -2.16
N VAL A 45 6.21 -9.53 -2.93
CA VAL A 45 6.00 -8.09 -3.11
C VAL A 45 4.56 -7.75 -2.76
N ARG A 46 4.40 -6.70 -1.95
CA ARG A 46 3.08 -6.12 -1.68
C ARG A 46 2.78 -5.05 -2.71
N VAL A 47 1.58 -5.07 -3.26
CA VAL A 47 1.06 -3.98 -4.10
C VAL A 47 0.02 -3.19 -3.32
N PHE A 48 0.13 -1.87 -3.41
CA PHE A 48 -0.85 -0.90 -2.95
C PHE A 48 -1.29 -0.04 -4.12
N LEU A 49 -2.51 0.49 -4.03
CA LEU A 49 -3.08 1.38 -5.03
C LEU A 49 -3.21 2.77 -4.42
N ALA A 50 -2.65 3.76 -5.13
CA ALA A 50 -2.51 5.13 -4.69
C ALA A 50 -2.64 6.06 -5.91
N SER A 51 -2.77 7.37 -5.71
CA SER A 51 -2.52 8.41 -6.71
C SER A 51 -1.27 9.24 -6.43
N SER A 52 -0.72 9.87 -7.46
CA SER A 52 0.33 10.88 -7.39
C SER A 52 -0.13 12.12 -8.17
N VAL A 53 0.55 13.24 -7.99
CA VAL A 53 0.42 14.40 -8.87
C VAL A 53 1.62 14.42 -9.80
N GLU A 54 1.39 14.23 -11.09
CA GLU A 54 2.40 14.26 -12.15
C GLU A 54 1.92 15.22 -13.23
N ASP A 55 2.79 16.13 -13.70
CA ASP A 55 2.47 17.11 -14.77
C ASP A 55 1.14 17.86 -14.59
N ASN A 56 0.82 18.23 -13.35
CA ASN A 56 -0.42 18.91 -12.97
C ASN A 56 -1.71 18.11 -13.21
N GLU A 57 -1.60 16.77 -13.29
CA GLU A 57 -2.71 15.83 -13.27
C GLU A 57 -2.55 14.86 -12.10
N ARG A 58 -3.68 14.36 -11.56
CA ARG A 58 -3.66 13.23 -10.63
C ARG A 58 -3.65 11.93 -11.40
N VAL A 59 -2.58 11.16 -11.22
CA VAL A 59 -2.39 9.87 -11.89
C VAL A 59 -2.49 8.71 -10.91
N PRO A 60 -3.07 7.57 -11.28
CA PRO A 60 -3.02 6.36 -10.48
C PRO A 60 -1.61 5.77 -10.47
N VAL A 61 -1.16 5.31 -9.32
CA VAL A 61 0.17 4.75 -9.06
C VAL A 61 0.04 3.46 -8.28
N LEU A 62 0.74 2.43 -8.74
CA LEU A 62 0.96 1.22 -7.97
C LEU A 62 2.20 1.41 -7.10
N VAL A 63 2.05 1.24 -5.79
CA VAL A 63 3.20 1.23 -4.87
C VAL A 63 3.54 -0.22 -4.58
N LEU A 64 4.73 -0.62 -5.01
CA LEU A 64 5.28 -1.95 -4.77
C LEU A 64 6.22 -1.90 -3.59
N SER A 65 6.12 -2.86 -2.67
CA SER A 65 6.93 -2.91 -1.46
C SER A 65 7.35 -4.32 -1.11
N ALA A 66 8.66 -4.53 -0.99
CA ALA A 66 9.27 -5.77 -0.51
C ALA A 66 9.95 -5.53 0.84
N VAL A 67 9.86 -6.51 1.76
CA VAL A 67 10.68 -6.49 2.97
C VAL A 67 12.11 -6.82 2.57
N ALA A 68 13.03 -5.90 2.84
CA ALA A 68 14.40 -6.00 2.37
C ALA A 68 15.41 -6.42 3.45
N GLY A 69 15.03 -6.32 4.72
CA GLY A 69 15.90 -6.65 5.85
C GLY A 69 15.39 -6.02 7.16
N GLY A 70 16.28 -5.83 8.11
CA GLY A 70 15.94 -5.21 9.39
C GLY A 70 17.09 -4.41 10.00
N GLY A 71 16.73 -3.52 10.92
CA GLY A 71 17.69 -2.77 11.73
C GLY A 71 18.66 -1.93 10.93
N CYS A 72 19.96 -2.23 11.01
CA CYS A 72 21.02 -1.44 10.38
C CYS A 72 21.28 -1.79 8.90
N ASP A 73 20.50 -2.72 8.34
CA ASP A 73 20.58 -3.04 6.92
C ASP A 73 20.16 -1.84 6.06
N SER A 74 20.61 -1.82 4.82
CA SER A 74 20.12 -0.89 3.80
C SER A 74 19.81 -1.61 2.49
N ALA A 75 18.95 -1.01 1.70
CA ALA A 75 18.53 -1.54 0.41
C ALA A 75 18.29 -0.39 -0.55
N SER A 76 18.60 -0.62 -1.83
CA SER A 76 18.14 0.29 -2.88
C SER A 76 16.61 0.26 -2.99
N ASP A 77 16.08 1.21 -3.75
CA ASP A 77 14.72 1.09 -4.29
C ASP A 77 14.57 -0.19 -5.11
N LEU A 78 13.33 -0.64 -5.20
CA LEU A 78 12.97 -1.85 -5.92
C LEU A 78 13.08 -1.55 -7.41
N GLU A 79 13.95 -2.27 -8.11
CA GLU A 79 14.14 -2.10 -9.54
C GLU A 79 12.95 -2.71 -10.29
N THR A 80 12.26 -1.89 -11.07
CA THR A 80 11.10 -2.31 -11.86
C THR A 80 11.21 -1.81 -13.29
N LYS A 81 10.61 -2.53 -14.23
CA LYS A 81 10.46 -2.10 -15.63
C LYS A 81 9.01 -2.26 -16.05
N LYS A 82 8.40 -1.15 -16.45
CA LYS A 82 7.04 -1.16 -17.03
C LYS A 82 7.09 -1.25 -18.55
N SER A 83 6.15 -2.00 -19.14
CA SER A 83 5.93 -2.02 -20.58
C SER A 83 4.45 -2.24 -20.88
N LEU A 84 3.95 -1.57 -21.92
CA LEU A 84 2.57 -1.69 -22.35
C LEU A 84 2.47 -2.60 -23.58
N ARG A 85 1.52 -3.53 -23.58
CA ARG A 85 1.24 -4.45 -24.68
C ARG A 85 -0.27 -4.48 -24.91
N GLY A 86 -0.78 -3.54 -25.71
CA GLY A 86 -2.23 -3.38 -25.91
C GLY A 86 -2.94 -3.05 -24.61
N ASP A 87 -3.90 -3.89 -24.22
CA ASP A 87 -4.70 -3.73 -22.99
C ASP A 87 -4.03 -4.32 -21.74
N THR A 88 -2.76 -4.71 -21.84
CA THR A 88 -2.00 -5.30 -20.74
C THR A 88 -0.80 -4.43 -20.37
N LEU A 89 -0.75 -3.98 -19.12
CA LEU A 89 0.44 -3.39 -18.51
C LEU A 89 1.28 -4.49 -17.85
N VAL A 90 2.51 -4.68 -18.32
CA VAL A 90 3.45 -5.64 -17.72
C VAL A 90 4.46 -4.88 -16.87
N VAL A 91 4.60 -5.31 -15.61
CA VAL A 91 5.55 -4.76 -14.63
C VAL A 91 6.52 -5.87 -14.23
N ASP A 92 7.74 -5.79 -14.74
CA ASP A 92 8.83 -6.71 -14.40
C ASP A 92 9.54 -6.23 -13.14
N ILE A 93 9.50 -7.02 -12.07
CA ILE A 93 10.11 -6.73 -10.77
C ILE A 93 11.43 -7.49 -10.67
N LYS A 94 12.54 -6.75 -10.78
CA LYS A 94 13.88 -7.33 -10.86
C LYS A 94 14.50 -7.62 -9.50
N GLY A 95 14.10 -6.88 -8.48
CA GLY A 95 14.66 -6.98 -7.13
C GLY A 95 15.32 -5.71 -6.65
N TYR A 96 16.15 -5.81 -5.62
CA TYR A 96 16.83 -4.66 -5.01
C TYR A 96 18.27 -5.04 -4.61
N LYS A 97 19.16 -4.05 -4.53
CA LYS A 97 20.52 -4.26 -4.03
C LYS A 97 20.50 -4.17 -2.52
N PHE A 98 20.87 -5.26 -1.85
CA PHE A 98 20.92 -5.33 -0.40
C PHE A 98 22.32 -4.98 0.12
N THR A 99 22.40 -4.30 1.25
CA THR A 99 23.66 -4.08 1.98
C THR A 99 23.45 -4.39 3.45
N LYS A 100 24.15 -5.43 3.92
CA LYS A 100 24.09 -5.82 5.33
C LYS A 100 24.69 -4.73 6.22
N GLY A 101 23.98 -4.38 7.28
CA GLY A 101 24.47 -3.44 8.28
C GLY A 101 25.68 -3.96 9.04
N ALA A 102 26.47 -3.05 9.63
CA ALA A 102 27.49 -3.43 10.61
C ALA A 102 26.80 -4.01 11.85
N GLY A 103 27.30 -5.14 12.38
CA GLY A 103 26.75 -5.76 13.59
C GLY A 103 26.83 -4.83 14.81
N GLY A 104 25.84 -4.92 15.72
CA GLY A 104 25.75 -4.08 16.93
C GLY A 104 24.31 -3.94 17.43
N ASP A 105 24.05 -2.93 18.28
CA ASP A 105 22.71 -2.54 18.74
C ASP A 105 21.92 -1.89 17.59
N CYS A 106 21.24 -2.71 16.80
CA CYS A 106 20.40 -2.25 15.71
C CYS A 106 18.95 -2.04 16.17
N PRO A 107 18.29 -0.96 15.72
CA PRO A 107 16.89 -0.71 16.08
C PRO A 107 15.99 -1.79 15.47
N ALA A 108 14.90 -2.15 16.14
CA ALA A 108 13.94 -3.15 15.65
C ALA A 108 13.01 -2.56 14.57
N VAL A 109 13.57 -2.16 13.43
CA VAL A 109 12.83 -1.55 12.31
C VAL A 109 12.86 -2.51 11.12
N ILE A 110 11.72 -2.66 10.44
CA ILE A 110 11.63 -3.41 9.20
C ILE A 110 12.06 -2.50 8.05
N LEU A 111 13.13 -2.89 7.35
CA LEU A 111 13.55 -2.21 6.14
C LEU A 111 12.70 -2.67 4.95
N LYS A 112 12.22 -1.73 4.15
CA LYS A 112 11.45 -2.03 2.93
C LYS A 112 12.12 -1.40 1.72
N SER A 113 12.18 -2.14 0.63
CA SER A 113 12.53 -1.64 -0.69
C SER A 113 11.24 -1.38 -1.48
N ARG A 114 11.15 -0.24 -2.18
CA ARG A 114 9.91 0.23 -2.78
C ARG A 114 10.08 0.68 -4.23
N ALA A 115 9.01 0.59 -5.01
CA ALA A 115 8.91 1.18 -6.33
C ALA A 115 7.54 1.83 -6.52
N LYS A 116 7.50 2.92 -7.30
CA LYS A 116 6.27 3.55 -7.78
C LYS A 116 6.13 3.26 -9.26
N VAL A 117 4.98 2.74 -9.68
CA VAL A 117 4.65 2.47 -11.08
C VAL A 117 3.41 3.27 -11.45
N SER A 118 3.62 4.41 -12.12
CA SER A 118 2.53 5.25 -12.61
C SER A 118 1.81 4.58 -13.77
N ILE A 119 0.48 4.54 -13.65
CA ILE A 119 -0.45 4.05 -14.67
C ILE A 119 -0.91 5.26 -15.48
N ASP A 120 -0.83 5.14 -16.79
CA ASP A 120 -1.32 6.14 -17.73
C ASP A 120 -2.86 6.30 -17.57
N PRO A 121 -3.36 7.49 -17.17
CA PRO A 121 -4.80 7.72 -17.02
C PRO A 121 -5.58 7.51 -18.32
N ASP A 122 -5.01 7.85 -19.47
CA ASP A 122 -5.70 7.74 -20.76
C ASP A 122 -5.86 6.28 -21.15
N TRP A 123 -4.81 5.46 -20.96
CA TRP A 123 -4.91 4.02 -21.15
C TRP A 123 -5.97 3.40 -20.22
N LEU A 124 -5.98 3.79 -18.95
CA LEU A 124 -6.91 3.26 -17.96
C LEU A 124 -8.37 3.64 -18.24
N LYS A 125 -8.61 4.84 -18.79
CA LYS A 125 -9.94 5.37 -19.13
C LYS A 125 -10.50 4.80 -20.44
N GLN A 126 -9.68 4.15 -21.27
CA GLN A 126 -10.14 3.53 -22.50
C GLN A 126 -11.07 2.35 -22.23
N ASN A 127 -12.07 2.16 -23.10
CA ASN A 127 -12.96 1.02 -23.04
C ASN A 127 -12.20 -0.31 -23.20
N GLY A 128 -12.75 -1.36 -22.60
CA GLY A 128 -12.23 -2.73 -22.67
C GLY A 128 -11.64 -3.23 -21.36
N ASP A 129 -11.50 -4.54 -21.25
CA ASP A 129 -10.90 -5.18 -20.08
C ASP A 129 -9.40 -4.88 -20.05
N LYS A 130 -8.93 -4.24 -18.97
CA LYS A 130 -7.51 -3.94 -18.76
C LYS A 130 -6.91 -4.90 -17.74
N GLU A 131 -5.68 -5.30 -18.01
CA GLU A 131 -4.95 -6.25 -17.16
C GLU A 131 -3.59 -5.69 -16.76
N ILE A 132 -3.17 -6.03 -15.54
CA ILE A 132 -1.81 -5.79 -15.06
C ILE A 132 -1.18 -7.13 -14.75
N ILE A 133 0.00 -7.37 -15.28
CA ILE A 133 0.80 -8.57 -15.01
C ILE A 133 2.08 -8.15 -14.30
N PHE A 134 2.28 -8.65 -13.08
CA PHE A 134 3.54 -8.50 -12.38
C PHE A 134 4.38 -9.77 -12.55
N GLU A 135 5.57 -9.63 -13.12
CA GLU A 135 6.54 -10.71 -13.25
C GLU A 135 7.52 -10.62 -12.07
N LEU A 136 7.61 -11.69 -11.26
CA LEU A 136 8.51 -11.76 -10.10
C LEU A 136 9.11 -13.16 -9.98
N GLY A 137 10.43 -13.27 -10.05
CA GLY A 137 11.12 -14.55 -9.81
C GLY A 137 10.77 -15.67 -10.80
N GLY A 138 10.24 -15.32 -11.97
CA GLY A 138 9.73 -16.28 -12.96
C GLY A 138 8.24 -16.59 -12.84
N ASP A 139 7.57 -16.10 -11.79
CA ASP A 139 6.13 -16.21 -11.62
C ASP A 139 5.40 -14.98 -12.21
N SER A 140 4.25 -15.26 -12.84
CA SER A 140 3.38 -14.25 -13.43
C SER A 140 2.14 -14.05 -12.56
N ASN A 141 1.94 -12.82 -12.08
CA ASN A 141 0.84 -12.45 -11.18
C ASN A 141 -0.15 -11.56 -11.92
N LYS A 142 -1.33 -12.10 -12.21
CA LYS A 142 -2.35 -11.47 -13.04
C LYS A 142 -3.40 -10.74 -12.21
N TYR A 143 -3.65 -9.50 -12.60
CA TYR A 143 -4.66 -8.62 -12.03
C TYR A 143 -5.55 -8.01 -13.11
N LYS A 144 -6.82 -7.79 -12.76
CA LYS A 144 -7.71 -6.92 -13.53
C LYS A 144 -7.70 -5.54 -12.92
N ILE A 145 -7.55 -4.52 -13.76
CA ILE A 145 -7.69 -3.13 -13.36
C ILE A 145 -8.89 -2.53 -14.10
N SER A 146 -9.68 -1.76 -13.40
CA SER A 146 -10.83 -1.07 -13.98
C SER A 146 -10.94 0.35 -13.47
N TYR A 147 -11.43 1.23 -14.32
CA TYR A 147 -11.81 2.57 -13.96
C TYR A 147 -13.29 2.80 -14.27
N SER A 148 -14.02 3.24 -13.25
CA SER A 148 -15.43 3.62 -13.40
C SER A 148 -15.64 4.97 -12.73
N THR A 149 -15.95 5.98 -13.54
CA THR A 149 -16.21 7.37 -13.10
C THR A 149 -15.00 8.03 -12.43
N TYR A 150 -14.74 7.78 -11.15
CA TYR A 150 -13.51 8.21 -10.45
C TYR A 150 -12.90 7.09 -9.61
N LYS A 151 -13.44 5.87 -9.69
CA LYS A 151 -13.01 4.74 -8.88
C LYS A 151 -12.05 3.88 -9.69
N VAL A 152 -10.86 3.67 -9.16
CA VAL A 152 -9.89 2.69 -9.67
C VAL A 152 -9.97 1.46 -8.78
N SER A 153 -10.14 0.29 -9.39
CA SER A 153 -10.15 -1.00 -8.69
C SER A 153 -9.10 -1.93 -9.28
N LEU A 154 -8.37 -2.62 -8.41
CA LEU A 154 -7.37 -3.62 -8.75
C LEU A 154 -7.73 -4.94 -8.07
N ALA A 155 -8.12 -5.93 -8.85
CA ALA A 155 -8.57 -7.24 -8.38
C ALA A 155 -7.59 -8.33 -8.82
N GLY A 156 -7.14 -9.16 -7.87
CA GLY A 156 -6.30 -10.32 -8.16
C GLY A 156 -7.10 -11.38 -8.92
N VAL A 157 -6.59 -11.81 -10.08
CA VAL A 157 -7.13 -12.96 -10.83
C VAL A 157 -6.32 -14.21 -10.51
N GLN A 158 -5.00 -14.07 -10.55
CA GLN A 158 -4.03 -15.11 -10.22
C GLN A 158 -2.83 -14.42 -9.59
N ALA A 159 -2.86 -14.25 -8.27
CA ALA A 159 -1.78 -13.62 -7.52
C ALA A 159 -1.17 -14.66 -6.57
N THR A 160 0.12 -14.93 -6.75
CA THR A 160 0.86 -15.95 -5.99
C THR A 160 1.81 -15.27 -5.01
N ASN A 161 2.71 -14.43 -5.53
CA ASN A 161 3.80 -13.83 -4.76
C ASN A 161 3.90 -12.30 -4.90
N VAL A 162 3.11 -11.70 -5.80
CA VAL A 162 2.80 -10.27 -5.76
C VAL A 162 1.38 -10.14 -5.24
N ILE A 163 1.21 -9.73 -3.98
CA ILE A 163 -0.07 -9.77 -3.27
C ILE A 163 -0.56 -8.37 -2.92
N THR A 164 -1.85 -8.12 -3.15
CA THR A 164 -2.53 -6.93 -2.65
C THR A 164 -2.68 -7.04 -1.13
N ASN A 165 -2.35 -5.97 -0.40
CA ASN A 165 -2.55 -5.93 1.04
C ASN A 165 -3.12 -4.58 1.48
N ARG A 166 -3.89 -4.56 2.56
CA ARG A 166 -4.21 -3.30 3.24
C ARG A 166 -3.00 -2.85 4.04
N PRO A 167 -2.67 -1.55 4.05
CA PRO A 167 -1.67 -1.01 4.96
C PRO A 167 -1.97 -1.42 6.41
N GLY A 168 -0.94 -1.83 7.16
CA GLY A 168 -1.08 -2.15 8.59
C GLY A 168 -1.65 -3.52 8.96
N TYR A 169 -2.03 -4.38 8.00
CA TYR A 169 -2.54 -5.72 8.29
C TYR A 169 -1.51 -6.84 7.98
N ASN A 170 -1.56 -7.93 8.76
CA ASN A 170 -0.87 -9.19 8.46
C ASN A 170 -1.29 -9.65 7.05
N PRO A 171 -0.37 -10.22 6.25
CA PRO A 171 -0.69 -10.60 4.87
C PRO A 171 -1.84 -11.62 4.87
N SER A 172 -2.90 -11.30 4.14
CA SER A 172 -3.94 -12.28 3.82
C SER A 172 -3.39 -13.23 2.76
N GLU A 173 -3.62 -14.54 2.92
CA GLU A 173 -3.26 -15.56 1.92
C GLU A 173 -4.08 -15.41 0.63
N THR A 174 -5.17 -14.64 0.67
CA THR A 174 -6.00 -14.33 -0.49
C THR A 174 -5.78 -12.88 -0.95
N PRO A 175 -5.48 -12.63 -2.23
CA PRO A 175 -5.38 -11.28 -2.76
C PRO A 175 -6.71 -10.55 -2.59
N ILE A 176 -6.69 -9.44 -1.86
CA ILE A 176 -7.86 -8.57 -1.70
C ILE A 176 -8.03 -7.66 -2.92
N THR A 177 -9.25 -7.21 -3.19
CA THR A 177 -9.45 -6.12 -4.15
C THR A 177 -9.04 -4.80 -3.49
N LEU A 178 -8.16 -4.05 -4.16
CA LEU A 178 -7.81 -2.69 -3.77
C LEU A 178 -8.67 -1.69 -4.53
N GLU A 179 -9.13 -0.67 -3.84
CA GLU A 179 -9.94 0.38 -4.44
C GLU A 179 -9.45 1.74 -3.97
N MET A 180 -9.48 2.71 -4.87
CA MET A 180 -9.21 4.10 -4.54
C MET A 180 -10.09 5.03 -5.38
N ALA A 181 -10.31 6.24 -4.87
CA ALA A 181 -10.87 7.33 -5.65
C ALA A 181 -9.73 8.16 -6.28
N LEU A 182 -9.72 8.23 -7.61
CA LEU A 182 -8.87 9.11 -8.40
C LEU A 182 -9.57 10.47 -8.56
N TYR A 183 -9.40 11.30 -7.53
CA TYR A 183 -9.95 12.66 -7.51
C TYR A 183 -9.36 13.52 -8.63
N PRO A 184 -10.12 14.48 -9.19
CA PRO A 184 -9.58 15.54 -10.05
C PRO A 184 -8.53 16.40 -9.34
N ILE A 185 -7.63 17.03 -10.11
CA ILE A 185 -6.49 17.78 -9.55
C ILE A 185 -6.93 18.96 -8.69
N ASP A 186 -8.06 19.59 -9.00
CA ASP A 186 -8.62 20.76 -8.32
C ASP A 186 -9.48 20.41 -7.11
N VAL A 187 -9.62 19.12 -6.77
CA VAL A 187 -10.36 18.67 -5.59
C VAL A 187 -9.46 18.66 -4.35
N ALA A 188 -9.96 19.30 -3.30
CA ALA A 188 -9.40 19.29 -1.96
C ALA A 188 -10.36 18.66 -0.96
N VAL A 189 -9.85 18.32 0.22
CA VAL A 189 -10.65 17.75 1.30
C VAL A 189 -10.73 18.72 2.47
N MET A 190 -11.96 19.07 2.85
CA MET A 190 -12.26 19.62 4.16
C MET A 190 -12.33 18.47 5.16
N TYR A 191 -11.68 18.61 6.31
CA TYR A 191 -11.73 17.63 7.38
C TYR A 191 -11.90 18.31 8.73
N LEU A 192 -12.47 17.56 9.66
CA LEU A 192 -12.65 18.01 11.04
C LEU A 192 -11.42 17.63 11.88
N ALA A 193 -10.94 18.56 12.70
CA ALA A 193 -9.87 18.31 13.66
C ALA A 193 -10.38 18.47 15.10
N GLY A 194 -9.83 17.67 16.02
CA GLY A 194 -10.23 17.65 17.43
C GLY A 194 -11.12 16.44 17.78
N SER A 195 -11.89 16.56 18.86
CA SER A 195 -12.75 15.49 19.36
C SER A 195 -14.04 15.37 18.55
N VAL A 196 -13.99 14.57 17.48
CA VAL A 196 -15.10 14.36 16.55
C VAL A 196 -15.68 12.96 16.75
N SER A 197 -17.00 12.85 16.81
CA SER A 197 -17.67 11.54 16.92
C SER A 197 -17.61 10.79 15.59
N SER A 198 -17.04 9.59 15.58
CA SER A 198 -17.01 8.72 14.38
C SER A 198 -18.40 8.20 13.98
N ALA A 199 -19.38 8.23 14.88
CA ALA A 199 -20.73 7.77 14.61
C ALA A 199 -21.57 8.79 13.82
N LYS A 200 -21.32 10.08 14.04
CA LYS A 200 -22.09 11.18 13.44
C LYS A 200 -21.63 11.46 12.01
N ASP A 201 -22.60 11.68 11.13
CA ASP A 201 -22.36 12.12 9.76
C ASP A 201 -22.34 13.65 9.70
N TYR A 202 -21.14 14.22 9.56
CA TYR A 202 -20.95 15.66 9.49
C TYR A 202 -21.05 16.22 8.07
N ARG A 203 -21.15 15.36 7.04
CA ARG A 203 -21.17 15.78 5.63
C ARG A 203 -22.26 16.82 5.33
N PRO A 204 -23.51 16.73 5.84
CA PRO A 204 -24.51 17.78 5.61
C PRO A 204 -24.10 19.15 6.16
N ALA A 205 -23.58 19.21 7.39
CA ALA A 205 -23.14 20.46 8.00
C ALA A 205 -21.89 21.02 7.31
N MET A 206 -20.94 20.16 6.95
CA MET A 206 -19.74 20.55 6.20
C MET A 206 -20.07 21.08 4.81
N ARG A 207 -21.10 20.54 4.15
CA ARG A 207 -21.59 21.05 2.85
C ARG A 207 -22.13 22.48 2.96
N ASP A 208 -22.95 22.77 3.95
CA ASP A 208 -23.46 24.12 4.18
C ASP A 208 -22.33 25.08 4.55
N PHE A 209 -21.43 24.65 5.43
CA PHE A 209 -20.23 25.41 5.77
C PHE A 209 -19.37 25.73 4.55
N ALA A 210 -19.08 24.73 3.70
CA ALA A 210 -18.31 24.90 2.48
C ALA A 210 -18.92 25.98 1.57
N ARG A 211 -20.25 25.96 1.38
CA ARG A 211 -20.97 26.96 0.58
C ARG A 211 -20.86 28.36 1.18
N THR A 212 -21.00 28.51 2.50
CA THR A 212 -20.82 29.82 3.17
C THR A 212 -19.40 30.37 3.04
N LYS A 213 -18.41 29.48 2.89
CA LYS A 213 -17.01 29.83 2.66
C LYS A 213 -16.67 30.01 1.16
N GLY A 214 -17.67 29.92 0.28
CA GLY A 214 -17.51 30.14 -1.16
C GLY A 214 -16.93 28.94 -1.93
N PHE A 215 -16.85 27.76 -1.32
CA PHE A 215 -16.45 26.54 -2.01
C PHE A 215 -17.63 25.88 -2.71
N THR A 216 -17.36 25.27 -3.87
CA THR A 216 -18.33 24.40 -4.54
C THR A 216 -18.14 22.95 -4.07
N PRO A 217 -19.17 22.26 -3.58
CA PRO A 217 -19.11 20.82 -3.32
C PRO A 217 -18.63 20.03 -4.55
N ALA A 218 -17.71 19.09 -4.36
CA ALA A 218 -17.14 18.33 -5.47
C ALA A 218 -18.19 17.51 -6.23
N GLU A 219 -19.17 16.95 -5.52
CA GLU A 219 -20.28 16.18 -6.10
C GLU A 219 -21.19 16.98 -7.06
N GLU A 220 -21.20 18.31 -6.97
CA GLU A 220 -21.97 19.19 -7.86
C GLU A 220 -21.28 19.40 -9.21
N ILE A 221 -19.95 19.25 -9.27
CA ILE A 221 -19.15 19.41 -10.49
C ILE A 221 -18.80 18.04 -11.07
N TYR A 222 -18.44 17.09 -10.22
CA TYR A 222 -17.93 15.78 -10.56
C TYR A 222 -18.95 14.70 -10.16
N SER A 223 -19.93 14.48 -11.03
CA SER A 223 -20.98 13.47 -10.81
C SER A 223 -20.39 12.08 -10.64
N GLY A 224 -20.81 11.35 -9.60
CA GLY A 224 -20.33 10.00 -9.29
C GLY A 224 -19.02 9.95 -8.49
N LEU A 225 -18.51 11.09 -8.01
CA LEU A 225 -17.41 11.12 -7.05
C LEU A 225 -17.91 10.69 -5.66
N GLU A 226 -17.44 9.54 -5.18
CA GLU A 226 -17.84 9.01 -3.87
C GLU A 226 -17.26 9.83 -2.70
N GLN A 227 -18.06 10.05 -1.65
CA GLN A 227 -17.66 10.70 -0.40
C GLN A 227 -17.96 9.78 0.78
N ASN A 228 -17.04 8.86 1.10
CA ASN A 228 -17.32 7.74 2.01
C ASN A 228 -16.99 8.05 3.48
N GLU A 229 -16.22 9.10 3.73
CA GLU A 229 -15.77 9.49 5.06
C GLU A 229 -16.73 10.47 5.73
N LYS A 230 -17.33 10.08 6.86
CA LYS A 230 -18.34 10.87 7.59
C LYS A 230 -17.82 12.19 8.18
N THR A 231 -16.51 12.31 8.33
CA THR A 231 -15.81 13.46 8.94
C THR A 231 -15.02 14.28 7.93
N GLN A 232 -15.19 13.98 6.63
CA GLN A 232 -14.53 14.68 5.54
C GLN A 232 -15.58 15.13 4.51
N PHE A 233 -15.26 16.19 3.78
CA PHE A 233 -16.11 16.70 2.72
C PHE A 233 -15.25 17.25 1.58
N TYR A 234 -15.54 16.83 0.35
CA TYR A 234 -14.72 17.18 -0.81
C TYR A 234 -15.25 18.43 -1.51
N VAL A 235 -14.33 19.32 -1.89
CA VAL A 235 -14.64 20.61 -2.49
C VAL A 235 -13.74 20.92 -3.68
N VAL A 236 -14.25 21.72 -4.62
CA VAL A 236 -13.49 22.21 -5.77
C VAL A 236 -12.82 23.54 -5.44
N LEU A 237 -11.52 23.63 -5.72
CA LEU A 237 -10.75 24.86 -5.61
C LEU A 237 -10.87 25.67 -6.91
N LYS A 238 -11.81 26.62 -6.95
CA LYS A 238 -11.88 27.60 -8.04
C LYS A 238 -10.99 28.79 -7.71
N ASN A 239 -10.06 29.13 -8.60
CA ASN A 239 -9.20 30.31 -8.52
C ASN A 239 -8.36 30.39 -7.23
N ARG A 240 -7.95 29.25 -6.69
CA ARG A 240 -7.17 29.16 -5.46
C ARG A 240 -6.02 28.16 -5.62
N PRO A 241 -4.82 28.42 -5.05
CA PRO A 241 -3.77 27.41 -4.98
C PRO A 241 -4.18 26.20 -4.13
N MET A 242 -3.66 25.02 -4.48
CA MET A 242 -3.82 23.80 -3.68
C MET A 242 -3.18 24.00 -2.29
N PRO A 243 -3.89 23.74 -1.17
CA PRO A 243 -3.31 23.82 0.17
C PRO A 243 -2.29 22.72 0.41
N GLU A 244 -1.39 22.93 1.37
CA GLU A 244 -0.37 21.93 1.72
C GLU A 244 -0.99 20.60 2.19
N PRO A 245 -0.35 19.46 1.88
CA PRO A 245 -0.86 18.13 2.21
C PRO A 245 -0.91 17.85 3.73
N ASN A 246 0.06 18.36 4.50
CA ASN A 246 0.28 17.93 5.89
C ASN A 246 -0.15 18.94 6.95
N ARG A 247 -0.10 20.25 6.66
CA ARG A 247 -0.39 21.28 7.65
C ARG A 247 -1.87 21.59 7.80
N GLY A 248 -2.65 21.44 6.73
CA GLY A 248 -4.05 21.84 6.69
C GLY A 248 -4.25 23.34 6.93
N GLU A 249 -5.04 24.00 6.11
CA GLU A 249 -5.42 25.39 6.30
C GLU A 249 -6.70 25.49 7.12
N SER A 250 -6.67 26.22 8.25
CA SER A 250 -7.88 26.45 9.03
C SER A 250 -8.89 27.32 8.27
N LEU A 251 -10.13 26.85 8.17
CA LEU A 251 -11.25 27.60 7.59
C LEU A 251 -12.18 28.22 8.64
N GLY A 252 -11.94 27.92 9.92
CA GLY A 252 -12.75 28.33 11.07
C GLY A 252 -13.44 27.15 11.75
N GLU A 253 -14.53 27.42 12.45
CA GLU A 253 -15.29 26.41 13.20
C GLU A 253 -16.61 26.07 12.52
N LEU A 254 -16.98 24.79 12.60
CA LEU A 254 -18.27 24.31 12.12
C LEU A 254 -19.38 24.84 13.06
N PRO A 255 -20.36 25.62 12.55
CA PRO A 255 -21.42 26.19 13.36
C PRO A 255 -22.16 25.12 14.17
N SER A 256 -22.51 25.46 15.41
CA SER A 256 -23.23 24.57 16.35
C SER A 256 -22.47 23.33 16.83
N GLU A 257 -21.29 23.04 16.30
CA GLU A 257 -20.47 21.88 16.70
C GLU A 257 -19.23 22.28 17.51
N GLY A 258 -18.72 23.50 17.35
CA GLY A 258 -17.49 23.95 18.03
C GLY A 258 -16.25 23.17 17.61
N VAL A 259 -16.27 22.58 16.41
CA VAL A 259 -15.20 21.75 15.85
C VAL A 259 -14.48 22.53 14.75
N GLY A 260 -13.15 22.52 14.78
CA GLY A 260 -12.34 23.17 13.75
C GLY A 260 -12.44 22.46 12.40
N VAL A 261 -12.64 23.23 11.33
CA VAL A 261 -12.66 22.75 9.94
C VAL A 261 -11.37 23.18 9.25
N TYR A 262 -10.69 22.23 8.64
CA TYR A 262 -9.42 22.44 7.96
C TYR A 262 -9.51 21.96 6.52
N LEU A 263 -8.73 22.58 5.63
CA LEU A 263 -8.65 22.26 4.21
C LEU A 263 -7.25 21.75 3.89
N LYS A 264 -7.15 20.58 3.27
CA LYS A 264 -5.86 20.06 2.78
C LYS A 264 -6.00 19.48 1.39
N GLN A 265 -4.88 19.31 0.72
CA GLN A 265 -4.83 18.53 -0.51
C GLN A 265 -5.32 17.11 -0.22
N VAL A 266 -6.05 16.51 -1.16
CA VAL A 266 -6.26 15.06 -1.10
C VAL A 266 -4.90 14.40 -1.28
N VAL A 267 -4.30 13.96 -0.20
CA VAL A 267 -3.05 13.20 -0.25
C VAL A 267 -3.44 11.78 -0.57
N SER A 268 -2.81 11.25 -1.62
CA SER A 268 -2.71 9.83 -1.72
C SER A 268 -1.37 9.42 -1.12
N ASP A 269 -1.46 8.42 -0.26
CA ASP A 269 -0.43 7.86 0.62
C ASP A 269 0.83 7.30 -0.09
N THR A 270 1.17 7.69 -1.33
CA THR A 270 2.41 7.22 -1.97
C THR A 270 3.67 7.55 -1.18
N ASP A 271 3.61 8.55 -0.30
CA ASP A 271 4.71 8.97 0.58
C ASP A 271 4.56 8.46 2.02
N HIS A 272 3.46 7.79 2.34
CA HIS A 272 3.20 7.15 3.63
C HIS A 272 3.27 5.61 3.55
N TYR A 273 3.40 5.05 2.34
CA TYR A 273 3.52 3.61 2.09
C TYR A 273 4.91 3.11 1.73
#